data_AF-A0A535XWI2-F1
#
_entry.id   AF-A0A535XWI2-F1
#
_cell.length_a   1.000
_cell.length_b   1.000
_cell.length_c   1.000
_cell.angle_alpha   90.00
_cell.angle_beta   90.00
_cell.angle_gamma   90.00
#
_symmetry.space_group_name_H-M   'P 1'
#
loop_
_entity.id
_entity.type
_entity.pdbx_description
1 polymer ?
#
loop_
_entity_poly.entity_id
_entity_poly.type
_entity_poly.pdbx_seq_one_letter_code
_entity_poly.pdbx_strand_id
1 'polypeptide(L)'
;MPVLASLLELLDQQEGDLLQESREVTAVYHPEISYQPDFDWAHMRFLDVITIQLRPGHHAEYLQNRKLVMDAHQRAALDEHILIYTVSSGWRSGTYLILRPLRALCDLDLMEEMHGKRYGGILGDDNRKRVIELFAAAVEREEEEYFAVDNRASHVTAAWAGSDPDYWLARADGHAVAPGR
;
A
#
# COMPACT_ATOMS: atom_id res chain seq x y z
N MET A 1 -12.08 -21.68 -2.39
CA MET A 1 -11.64 -21.72 -0.98
C MET A 1 -12.88 -21.54 -0.10
N PRO A 2 -13.49 -22.63 0.44
CA PRO A 2 -14.82 -22.56 1.06
C PRO A 2 -14.88 -21.69 2.34
N VAL A 3 -13.79 -21.62 3.12
CA VAL A 3 -13.73 -20.78 4.34
C VAL A 3 -13.75 -19.28 4.01
N LEU A 4 -13.01 -18.86 2.98
CA LEU A 4 -13.02 -17.47 2.51
C LEU A 4 -14.40 -17.09 1.97
N ALA A 5 -15.02 -17.97 1.18
CA ALA A 5 -16.35 -17.73 0.63
C ALA A 5 -17.40 -17.49 1.74
N SER A 6 -17.45 -18.33 2.77
CA SER A 6 -18.39 -18.14 3.88
C SER A 6 -18.12 -16.88 4.72
N LEU A 7 -16.85 -16.44 4.83
CA LEU A 7 -16.53 -15.19 5.50
C LEU A 7 -17.02 -13.98 4.69
N LEU A 8 -16.81 -13.99 3.37
CA LEU A 8 -17.28 -12.94 2.46
C LEU A 8 -18.82 -12.84 2.48
N GLU A 9 -19.53 -13.97 2.46
CA GLU A 9 -20.99 -13.98 2.58
C GLU A 9 -21.50 -13.39 3.91
N LEU A 10 -20.77 -13.61 5.01
CA LEU A 10 -21.11 -13.02 6.31
C LEU A 10 -20.89 -11.49 6.31
N LEU A 11 -19.78 -11.03 5.72
CA LEU A 11 -19.46 -9.61 5.58
C LEU A 11 -20.51 -8.88 4.75
N ASP A 12 -20.89 -9.44 3.60
CA ASP A 12 -21.93 -8.90 2.74
C ASP A 12 -23.27 -8.76 3.49
N GLN A 13 -23.60 -9.70 4.39
CA GLN A 13 -24.82 -9.62 5.21
C GLN A 13 -24.73 -8.58 6.34
N GLN A 14 -23.55 -8.36 6.91
CA GLN A 14 -23.35 -7.42 8.01
C GLN A 14 -23.23 -5.97 7.52
N GLU A 15 -22.69 -5.77 6.32
CA GLU A 15 -22.36 -4.46 5.75
C GLU A 15 -23.25 -4.07 4.56
N GLY A 16 -24.20 -4.91 4.16
CA GLY A 16 -24.98 -4.76 2.93
C GLY A 16 -25.77 -3.45 2.76
N ASP A 17 -26.09 -2.74 3.85
CA ASP A 17 -26.75 -1.42 3.80
C ASP A 17 -25.75 -0.25 3.63
N LEU A 18 -24.45 -0.46 3.91
CA LEU A 18 -23.38 0.54 3.81
C LEU A 18 -22.45 0.32 2.61
N LEU A 19 -22.42 -0.89 2.07
CA LEU A 19 -21.55 -1.29 0.97
C LEU A 19 -22.06 -0.73 -0.37
N GLN A 20 -21.38 0.29 -0.90
CA GLN A 20 -21.74 0.89 -2.20
C GLN A 20 -21.21 0.10 -3.39
N GLU A 21 -20.03 -0.49 -3.26
CA GLU A 21 -19.38 -1.28 -4.30
C GLU A 21 -18.53 -2.39 -3.64
N SER A 22 -18.56 -3.59 -4.21
CA SER A 22 -17.66 -4.69 -3.87
C SER A 22 -16.89 -5.10 -5.11
N ARG A 23 -15.58 -5.32 -4.95
CA ARG A 23 -14.69 -5.72 -6.04
C ARG A 23 -13.68 -6.74 -5.55
N GLU A 24 -13.67 -7.90 -6.18
CA GLU A 24 -12.64 -8.91 -5.99
C GLU A 24 -11.51 -8.70 -7.00
N VAL A 25 -10.27 -8.56 -6.50
CA VAL A 25 -9.08 -8.30 -7.32
C VAL A 25 -8.08 -9.43 -7.11
N THR A 26 -7.59 -10.03 -8.20
CA THR A 26 -6.41 -10.90 -8.14
C THR A 26 -5.20 -10.12 -8.61
N ALA A 27 -4.11 -10.17 -7.84
CA ALA A 27 -2.88 -9.47 -8.15
C ALA A 27 -1.65 -10.38 -7.95
N VAL A 28 -0.59 -10.10 -8.70
CA VAL A 28 0.68 -10.83 -8.69
C VAL A 28 1.74 -9.97 -8.03
N TYR A 29 2.38 -10.50 -7.00
CA TYR A 29 3.46 -9.83 -6.27
C TYR A 29 4.76 -9.75 -7.09
N HIS A 30 5.43 -8.60 -7.02
CA HIS A 30 6.70 -8.33 -7.71
C HIS A 30 7.84 -8.08 -6.70
N PRO A 31 8.55 -9.13 -6.25
CA PRO A 31 9.63 -8.99 -5.28
C PRO A 31 10.80 -8.12 -5.80
N GLU A 32 11.07 -8.14 -7.10
CA GLU A 32 12.20 -7.46 -7.74
C GLU A 32 12.07 -5.93 -7.80
N ILE A 33 10.86 -5.42 -7.57
CA ILE A 33 10.57 -3.98 -7.51
C ILE A 33 9.87 -3.59 -6.20
N SER A 34 9.85 -4.49 -5.22
CA SER A 34 9.42 -4.22 -3.85
C SER A 34 10.65 -3.91 -2.99
N TYR A 35 10.44 -3.26 -1.85
CA TYR A 35 11.52 -2.88 -0.93
C TYR A 35 11.09 -3.17 0.51
N GLN A 36 11.96 -3.87 1.24
CA GLN A 36 11.72 -4.34 2.61
C GLN A 36 10.30 -4.92 2.82
N PRO A 37 9.92 -5.99 2.10
CA PRO A 37 8.56 -6.54 2.19
C PRO A 37 8.24 -7.18 3.55
N ASP A 38 9.29 -7.53 4.31
CA ASP A 38 9.18 -7.98 5.69
C ASP A 38 8.86 -6.79 6.58
N PHE A 39 7.58 -6.64 6.91
CA PHE A 39 7.06 -5.61 7.80
C PHE A 39 6.26 -6.23 8.93
N ASP A 40 6.22 -5.54 10.07
CA ASP A 40 5.37 -5.91 11.19
C ASP A 40 3.92 -5.46 10.95
N TRP A 41 3.23 -6.24 10.13
CA TRP A 41 1.85 -5.97 9.76
C TRP A 41 0.87 -5.99 10.94
N ALA A 42 1.23 -6.67 12.04
CA ALA A 42 0.39 -6.69 13.25
C ALA A 42 0.29 -5.32 13.92
N HIS A 43 1.32 -4.49 13.80
CA HIS A 43 1.37 -3.17 14.44
C HIS A 43 1.09 -2.01 13.48
N MET A 44 0.67 -2.28 12.24
CA MET A 44 0.22 -1.20 11.35
C MET A 44 -1.07 -0.57 11.87
N ARG A 45 -1.26 0.72 11.59
CA ARG A 45 -2.49 1.47 11.88
C ARG A 45 -3.06 2.17 10.66
N PHE A 46 -2.22 2.41 9.67
CA PHE A 46 -2.64 2.97 8.41
C PHE A 46 -2.00 2.19 7.26
N LEU A 47 -2.68 2.21 6.13
CA LEU A 47 -2.18 1.66 4.88
C LEU A 47 -2.32 2.74 3.83
N ASP A 48 -1.20 3.11 3.23
CA ASP A 48 -1.21 3.86 1.99
C ASP A 48 -1.25 2.90 0.80
N VAL A 49 -2.23 3.12 -0.07
CA VAL A 49 -2.47 2.34 -1.28
C VAL A 49 -2.33 3.28 -2.47
N ILE A 50 -1.28 3.08 -3.27
CA ILE A 50 -1.10 3.80 -4.52
C ILE A 50 -1.49 2.89 -5.68
N THR A 51 -2.52 3.31 -6.42
CA THR A 51 -2.98 2.66 -7.64
C THR A 51 -2.39 3.39 -8.84
N ILE A 52 -1.57 2.67 -9.61
CA ILE A 52 -0.96 3.19 -10.84
C ILE A 52 -1.61 2.52 -12.04
N GLN A 53 -2.30 3.30 -12.87
CA GLN A 53 -2.74 2.86 -14.18
C GLN A 53 -1.69 3.20 -15.23
N LEU A 54 -1.16 2.18 -15.89
CA LEU A 54 -0.24 2.38 -17.01
C LEU A 54 -0.98 2.67 -18.31
N ARG A 55 -0.31 3.43 -19.17
CA ARG A 55 -0.61 3.50 -20.60
C ARG A 55 -0.37 2.12 -21.23
N PRO A 56 -1.25 1.67 -22.15
CA PRO A 56 -1.06 0.39 -22.84
C PRO A 56 0.31 0.30 -23.52
N GLY A 57 1.03 -0.79 -23.28
CA GLY A 57 2.34 -1.05 -23.89
C GLY A 57 3.57 -0.54 -23.13
N HIS A 58 3.40 0.24 -22.05
CA HIS A 58 4.52 0.88 -21.33
C HIS A 58 4.98 0.16 -20.06
N HIS A 59 4.75 -1.15 -19.99
CA HIS A 59 5.14 -1.96 -18.83
C HIS A 59 6.66 -1.97 -18.62
N ALA A 60 7.44 -2.01 -19.71
CA ALA A 60 8.90 -2.06 -19.63
C ALA A 60 9.49 -0.78 -19.05
N GLU A 61 8.97 0.38 -19.44
CA GLU A 61 9.37 1.70 -18.95
C GLU A 61 9.04 1.83 -17.46
N TYR A 62 7.85 1.40 -17.04
CA TYR A 62 7.46 1.41 -15.64
C TYR A 62 8.33 0.48 -14.79
N LEU A 63 8.60 -0.75 -15.25
CA LEU A 63 9.52 -1.65 -14.56
C LEU A 63 10.94 -1.06 -14.45
N GLN A 64 11.43 -0.42 -15.52
CA GLN A 64 12.74 0.25 -15.49
C GLN A 64 12.73 1.41 -14.48
N ASN A 65 11.67 2.22 -14.45
CA ASN A 65 11.48 3.27 -13.46
C ASN A 65 11.55 2.70 -12.05
N ARG A 66 10.75 1.69 -11.73
CA ARG A 66 10.70 1.10 -10.39
C ARG A 66 12.04 0.50 -9.97
N LYS A 67 12.78 -0.15 -10.86
CA LYS A 67 14.12 -0.67 -10.55
C LYS A 67 15.11 0.43 -10.16
N LEU A 68 15.09 1.57 -10.85
CA LEU A 68 15.94 2.73 -10.48
C LEU A 68 15.55 3.29 -9.10
N VAL A 69 14.25 3.37 -8.84
CA VAL A 69 13.73 3.85 -7.54
C VAL A 69 14.13 2.88 -6.41
N MET A 70 13.97 1.57 -6.59
CA MET A 70 14.34 0.58 -5.57
C MET A 70 15.86 0.50 -5.32
N ASP A 71 16.69 0.65 -6.34
CA ASP A 71 18.15 0.77 -6.14
C ASP A 71 18.49 1.98 -5.26
N ALA A 72 17.84 3.13 -5.49
CA ALA A 72 18.05 4.30 -4.66
C ALA A 72 17.53 4.12 -3.23
N HIS A 73 16.40 3.46 -3.01
CA HIS A 73 15.92 3.11 -1.67
C HIS A 73 16.95 2.24 -0.94
N GLN A 74 17.46 1.20 -1.61
CA GLN A 74 18.46 0.28 -1.07
C GLN A 74 19.75 1.02 -0.70
N ARG A 75 20.23 1.91 -1.56
CA ARG A 75 21.46 2.68 -1.32
C ARG A 75 21.29 3.75 -0.23
N ALA A 76 20.09 4.29 -0.10
CA ALA A 76 19.74 5.25 0.94
C ALA A 76 19.45 4.58 2.29
N ALA A 77 19.23 3.27 2.31
CA ALA A 77 18.81 2.50 3.49
C ALA A 77 17.59 3.17 4.16
N LEU A 78 16.59 3.50 3.35
CA LEU A 78 15.35 4.11 3.86
C LEU A 78 14.62 3.12 4.77
N ASP A 79 14.02 3.64 5.83
CA ASP A 79 13.12 2.93 6.72
C ASP A 79 11.69 3.02 6.15
N GLU A 80 11.50 2.39 5.00
CA GLU A 80 10.24 2.37 4.25
C GLU A 80 9.98 0.95 3.76
N HIS A 81 8.70 0.58 3.72
CA HIS A 81 8.26 -0.73 3.28
C HIS A 81 7.31 -0.57 2.10
N ILE A 82 7.66 -1.20 0.98
CA ILE A 82 6.95 -1.04 -0.30
C ILE A 82 6.70 -2.41 -0.89
N LEU A 83 5.43 -2.76 -1.04
CA LEU A 83 5.03 -3.99 -1.71
C LEU A 83 4.32 -3.64 -3.01
N ILE A 84 4.80 -4.19 -4.12
CA ILE A 84 4.24 -3.91 -5.44
C ILE A 84 3.59 -5.15 -6.02
N TYR A 85 2.37 -4.97 -6.51
CA TYR A 85 1.60 -5.99 -7.20
C TYR A 85 1.14 -5.48 -8.57
N THR A 86 0.99 -6.36 -9.54
CA THR A 86 0.26 -6.08 -10.79
C THR A 86 -1.08 -6.78 -10.73
N VAL A 87 -2.16 -6.07 -11.06
CA VAL A 87 -3.50 -6.66 -11.14
C VAL A 87 -3.59 -7.59 -12.36
N SER A 88 -3.98 -8.84 -12.12
CA SER A 88 -4.26 -9.83 -13.17
C SER A 88 -5.75 -9.91 -13.52
N SER A 89 -6.65 -9.62 -12.58
CA SER A 89 -8.11 -9.60 -12.79
C SER A 89 -8.83 -8.76 -11.74
N GLY A 90 -10.07 -8.37 -12.02
CA GLY A 90 -10.92 -7.61 -11.08
C GLY A 90 -10.80 -6.10 -11.20
N TRP A 91 -9.72 -5.59 -11.79
CA TRP A 91 -9.55 -4.19 -12.19
C TRP A 91 -9.17 -4.11 -13.68
N ARG A 92 -8.79 -2.91 -14.10
CA ARG A 92 -8.28 -2.59 -15.42
C ARG A 92 -6.92 -3.28 -15.61
N SER A 93 -6.67 -3.73 -16.83
CA SER A 93 -5.36 -4.28 -17.19
C SER A 93 -4.29 -3.19 -17.11
N GLY A 94 -3.08 -3.57 -16.71
CA GLY A 94 -1.97 -2.62 -16.55
C GLY A 94 -2.08 -1.75 -15.29
N THR A 95 -2.91 -2.15 -14.33
CA THR A 95 -2.95 -1.55 -13.00
C THR A 95 -1.89 -2.18 -12.10
N TYR A 96 -1.10 -1.34 -11.43
CA TYR A 96 -0.25 -1.71 -10.31
C TYR A 96 -0.87 -1.23 -9.01
N LEU A 97 -0.69 -2.02 -7.96
CA LEU A 97 -1.01 -1.65 -6.59
C LEU A 97 0.30 -1.60 -5.80
N ILE A 98 0.55 -0.47 -5.16
CA ILE A 98 1.66 -0.29 -4.23
C ILE A 98 1.07 -0.14 -2.84
N LEU A 99 1.53 -0.98 -1.91
CA LEU A 99 1.10 -0.97 -0.53
C LEU A 99 2.26 -0.51 0.35
N ARG A 100 2.00 0.52 1.16
CA ARG A 100 2.93 1.04 2.16
C ARG A 100 2.26 1.05 3.53
N PRO A 101 2.63 0.13 4.43
CA PRO A 101 2.08 0.12 5.77
C PRO A 101 2.72 1.21 6.64
N LEU A 102 1.93 1.80 7.53
CA LEU A 102 2.32 2.90 8.41
C LEU A 102 1.91 2.58 9.85
N ARG A 103 2.72 3.01 10.82
CA ARG A 103 2.41 2.85 12.25
C ARG A 103 1.58 4.01 12.77
N ALA A 104 1.79 5.20 12.22
CA ALA A 104 1.03 6.41 12.50
C ALA A 104 0.88 7.26 11.23
N LEU A 105 -0.15 8.10 11.16
CA LEU A 105 -0.37 8.94 9.99
C LEU A 105 0.75 9.99 9.79
N CYS A 106 1.40 10.43 10.88
CA CYS A 106 2.56 11.32 10.81
C CYS A 106 3.80 10.67 10.15
N ASP A 107 3.80 9.35 9.95
CA ASP A 107 4.88 8.69 9.21
C ASP A 107 4.93 9.15 7.74
N LEU A 108 3.82 9.71 7.21
CA LEU A 108 3.78 10.33 5.87
C LEU A 108 4.69 11.56 5.78
N ASP A 109 4.72 12.39 6.83
CA ASP A 109 5.59 13.56 6.88
C ASP A 109 7.07 13.12 6.84
N LEU A 110 7.39 12.03 7.53
CA LEU A 110 8.72 11.43 7.52
C LEU A 110 9.09 10.88 6.14
N MET A 111 8.15 10.30 5.41
CA MET A 111 8.39 9.82 4.03
C MET A 111 8.77 10.98 3.10
N GLU A 112 8.09 12.13 3.17
CA GLU A 112 8.45 13.31 2.38
C GLU A 112 9.88 13.78 2.69
N GLU A 113 10.25 13.82 3.97
CA GLU A 113 11.60 14.17 4.41
C GLU A 113 12.65 13.17 3.90
N MET A 114 12.34 11.87 3.95
CA MET A 114 13.22 10.79 3.46
C MET A 114 13.52 10.93 1.96
N HIS A 115 12.51 11.28 1.15
CA HIS A 115 12.63 11.46 -0.30
C HIS A 115 13.19 12.85 -0.71
N GLY A 116 13.62 13.65 0.26
CA GLY A 116 14.17 14.99 0.06
C GLY A 116 15.56 15.03 -0.61
N LYS A 117 16.28 16.15 -0.43
CA LYS A 117 17.53 16.45 -1.17
C LYS A 117 18.60 15.35 -1.09
N ARG A 118 18.74 14.68 0.06
CA ARG A 118 19.73 13.61 0.27
C ARG A 118 19.43 12.41 -0.65
N TYR A 119 18.17 12.01 -0.73
CA TYR A 119 17.73 10.94 -1.62
C TYR A 119 17.95 11.31 -3.09
N GLY A 120 17.63 12.56 -3.46
CA GLY A 120 17.94 13.07 -4.79
C GLY A 120 19.43 12.98 -5.14
N GLY A 121 20.34 13.22 -4.20
CA GLY A 121 21.79 13.07 -4.39
C GLY A 121 22.24 11.62 -4.57
N ILE A 122 21.59 10.66 -3.90
CA ILE A 122 21.87 9.22 -4.04
C ILE A 122 21.44 8.73 -5.42
N LEU A 123 20.23 9.11 -5.86
CA LEU A 123 19.73 8.76 -7.18
C LEU A 123 20.65 9.34 -8.27
N GLY A 124 21.08 10.61 -8.09
CA GLY A 124 21.93 11.33 -9.03
C GLY A 124 21.13 11.99 -10.15
N ASP A 125 21.66 13.08 -10.71
CA ASP A 125 20.92 13.97 -11.61
C ASP A 125 20.37 13.28 -12.87
N ASP A 126 21.17 12.40 -13.48
CA ASP A 126 20.77 11.68 -14.69
C ASP A 126 19.69 10.64 -14.42
N ASN A 127 19.82 9.86 -13.34
CA ASN A 127 18.78 8.91 -12.94
C ASN A 127 17.51 9.63 -12.46
N ARG A 128 17.62 10.80 -11.81
CA ARG A 128 16.44 11.62 -11.46
C ARG A 128 15.65 11.99 -12.70
N LYS A 129 16.32 12.53 -13.73
CA LYS A 129 15.67 12.85 -15.01
C LYS A 129 15.08 11.60 -15.65
N ARG A 130 15.83 10.49 -15.65
CA ARG A 130 15.39 9.24 -16.26
C ARG A 130 14.17 8.64 -15.57
N VAL A 131 14.12 8.66 -14.23
CA VAL A 131 12.97 8.23 -13.44
C VAL A 131 11.74 9.05 -13.81
N ILE A 132 11.86 10.39 -13.86
CA ILE A 132 10.76 11.30 -14.24
C ILE A 132 10.27 11.00 -15.66
N GLU A 133 11.19 10.89 -16.63
CA GLU A 133 10.84 10.61 -18.03
C GLU A 133 10.14 9.27 -18.20
N LEU A 134 10.67 8.21 -17.58
CA LEU A 134 10.08 6.87 -17.65
C LEU A 134 8.69 6.84 -17.01
N PHE A 135 8.52 7.52 -15.86
CA PHE A 135 7.22 7.61 -15.20
C PHE A 135 6.21 8.34 -16.07
N ALA A 136 6.57 9.52 -16.59
CA ALA A 136 5.68 10.33 -17.43
C ALA A 136 5.30 9.62 -18.74
N ALA A 137 6.22 8.85 -19.31
CA ALA A 137 5.95 8.03 -20.49
C ALA A 137 5.00 6.87 -20.18
N ALA A 138 5.11 6.25 -18.99
CA ALA A 138 4.41 5.01 -18.68
C ALA A 138 3.07 5.19 -17.98
N VAL A 139 2.93 6.19 -17.10
CA VAL A 139 1.78 6.33 -16.21
C VAL A 139 0.70 7.20 -16.87
N GLU A 140 -0.52 6.68 -16.88
CA GLU A 140 -1.72 7.42 -17.29
C GLU A 140 -2.39 8.07 -16.09
N ARG A 141 -2.48 7.34 -14.98
CA ARG A 141 -3.11 7.79 -13.73
C ARG A 141 -2.37 7.24 -12.53
N GLU A 142 -2.27 8.07 -11.51
CA GLU A 142 -1.84 7.72 -10.17
C GLU A 142 -2.93 8.18 -9.21
N GLU A 143 -3.36 7.30 -8.33
CA GLU A 143 -4.28 7.57 -7.25
C GLU A 143 -3.63 7.08 -5.96
N GLU A 144 -3.61 7.92 -4.94
CA GLU A 144 -3.04 7.60 -3.63
C GLU A 144 -4.14 7.75 -2.59
N GLU A 145 -4.40 6.67 -1.85
CA GLU A 145 -5.50 6.57 -0.90
C GLU A 145 -4.97 6.06 0.44
N TYR A 146 -5.34 6.76 1.51
CA TYR A 146 -4.92 6.45 2.87
C TYR A 146 -6.06 5.82 3.65
N PHE A 147 -5.82 4.62 4.16
CA PHE A 147 -6.79 3.86 4.94
C PHE A 147 -6.35 3.78 6.38
N ALA A 148 -7.25 4.08 7.31
CA ALA A 148 -7.09 3.71 8.70
C ALA A 148 -7.53 2.25 8.87
N VAL A 149 -6.69 1.46 9.53
CA VAL A 149 -7.06 0.10 9.91
C VAL A 149 -8.04 0.19 11.08
N ASP A 150 -9.17 -0.50 10.95
CA ASP A 150 -10.16 -0.63 12.01
C ASP A 150 -10.19 -2.10 12.46
N ASN A 151 -9.89 -2.35 13.74
CA ASN A 151 -9.90 -3.69 14.32
C ASN A 151 -11.31 -4.33 14.31
N ARG A 152 -12.38 -3.55 14.11
CA ARG A 152 -13.77 -4.01 14.02
C ARG A 152 -14.17 -4.46 12.61
N ALA A 153 -13.57 -3.83 11.59
CA ALA A 153 -13.87 -4.08 10.17
C ALA A 153 -12.81 -4.96 9.48
N SER A 154 -11.70 -5.25 10.17
CA SER A 154 -10.59 -6.03 9.62
C SER A 154 -10.61 -7.46 10.12
N HIS A 155 -10.46 -8.41 9.19
CA HIS A 155 -10.34 -9.83 9.52
C HIS A 155 -8.89 -10.29 9.39
N VAL A 156 -8.25 -10.57 10.52
CA VAL A 156 -6.86 -11.02 10.60
C VAL A 156 -6.76 -12.44 11.13
N THR A 157 -5.61 -13.08 10.92
CA THR A 157 -5.34 -14.42 11.47
C THR A 157 -5.18 -14.38 12.99
N ALA A 158 -5.39 -15.51 13.67
CA ALA A 158 -5.18 -15.59 15.12
C ALA A 158 -3.73 -15.27 15.55
N ALA A 159 -2.74 -15.63 14.74
CA ALA A 159 -1.33 -15.30 15.00
C ALA A 159 -1.08 -13.78 14.91
N TRP A 160 -1.71 -13.12 13.94
CA TRP A 160 -1.65 -11.67 13.77
C TRP A 160 -2.31 -10.95 14.93
N ALA A 161 -3.54 -11.33 15.29
CA ALA A 161 -4.24 -10.76 16.43
C ALA A 161 -3.46 -10.97 17.75
N GLY A 162 -2.83 -12.14 17.93
CA GLY A 162 -2.03 -12.45 19.11
C GLY A 162 -0.70 -11.68 19.21
N SER A 163 -0.24 -11.06 18.11
CA SER A 163 0.99 -10.25 18.10
C SER A 163 0.77 -8.83 18.62
N ASP A 164 -0.47 -8.32 18.56
CA ASP A 164 -0.89 -7.05 19.15
C ASP A 164 -2.33 -7.17 19.71
N PRO A 165 -2.51 -7.95 20.79
CA PRO A 165 -3.83 -8.30 21.30
C PRO A 165 -4.56 -7.07 21.86
N ASP A 166 -3.82 -6.09 22.37
CA ASP A 166 -4.40 -4.87 22.94
C ASP A 166 -5.13 -4.05 21.88
N TYR A 167 -4.65 -4.06 20.63
CA TYR A 167 -5.38 -3.45 19.52
C TYR A 167 -6.38 -4.43 18.90
N TRP A 168 -5.96 -5.60 18.44
CA TRP A 168 -6.84 -6.47 17.63
C TRP A 168 -7.99 -7.12 18.41
N LEU A 169 -7.84 -7.32 19.72
CA LEU A 169 -8.85 -7.94 20.58
C LEU A 169 -9.53 -6.95 21.52
N ALA A 170 -9.17 -5.66 21.47
CA ALA A 170 -9.83 -4.62 22.25
C ALA A 170 -11.33 -4.63 21.98
N ARG A 171 -12.11 -4.84 23.04
CA ARG A 171 -13.55 -4.58 23.02
C ARG A 171 -13.74 -3.06 23.08
N ALA A 172 -14.73 -2.57 22.32
CA ALA A 172 -15.01 -1.15 22.21
C ALA A 172 -15.53 -0.55 23.53
N ASP A 173 -14.62 -0.19 24.42
CA ASP A 173 -14.92 0.70 25.53
C ASP A 173 -14.29 2.07 25.22
N GLY A 174 -15.10 2.94 24.62
CA GLY A 174 -14.84 4.38 24.55
C GLY A 174 -14.34 4.89 23.21
N HIS A 175 -15.28 5.19 22.29
CA HIS A 175 -15.12 6.38 21.45
C HIS A 175 -14.94 7.59 22.38
N ALA A 176 -13.72 7.95 22.71
CA ALA A 176 -13.41 9.28 23.16
C ALA A 176 -13.54 10.20 21.95
N VAL A 177 -14.77 10.65 21.70
CA VAL A 177 -15.01 11.84 20.88
C VAL A 177 -14.21 12.96 21.52
N ALA A 178 -13.11 13.37 20.89
CA ALA A 178 -12.43 14.59 21.29
C ALA A 178 -13.43 15.75 21.15
N PRO A 179 -13.65 16.58 22.20
CA PRO A 179 -14.54 17.72 22.09
C PRO A 179 -13.89 18.72 21.12
N GLY A 180 -14.69 19.17 20.15
CA GLY A 180 -14.27 20.13 19.16
C GLY A 180 -13.67 21.40 19.76
N ARG A 181 -12.77 22.00 19.00
CA ARG A 181 -12.41 23.41 19.08
C ARG A 181 -12.38 24.00 17.69
#